data_AF-A0A841HYT1-F1
#
_entry.id   AF-A0A841HYT1-F1
#
_cell.length_a   1.000
_cell.length_b   1.000
_cell.length_c   1.000
_cell.angle_alpha   90.00
_cell.angle_beta   90.00
_cell.angle_gamma   90.00
#
_symmetry.space_group_name_H-M   'P 1'
#
loop_
_entity.id
_entity.type
_entity.pdbx_description
1 polymer ?
#
loop_
_entity_poly.entity_id
_entity_poly.type
_entity_poly.pdbx_seq_one_letter_code
_entity_poly.pdbx_strand_id
1 'polypeptide(L)' 'MQPVQTKTHKLTCRWVPGTLNRVVVEDESGSYEVALDRLERQLGRTVSHDLYLKGRADLEVMDDAVINLTRR' A
#
# COMPACT_ATOMS: atom_id res chain seq x y z
N MET A 1 3.50 -31.86 -1.48
CA MET A 1 3.19 -30.47 -1.05
C MET A 1 4.07 -29.55 -1.87
N GLN A 2 3.51 -28.75 -2.77
CA GLN A 2 4.29 -27.74 -3.51
C GLN A 2 4.57 -26.55 -2.59
N PRO A 3 5.75 -25.92 -2.64
CA PRO A 3 5.99 -24.70 -1.89
C PRO A 3 5.09 -23.60 -2.44
N VAL A 4 4.26 -23.00 -1.58
CA VAL A 4 3.52 -21.80 -1.95
C VAL A 4 4.55 -20.70 -2.21
N GLN A 5 4.80 -20.37 -3.48
CA GLN A 5 5.71 -19.28 -3.82
C GLN A 5 5.05 -17.98 -3.35
N THR A 6 5.47 -17.52 -2.18
CA THR A 6 5.01 -16.28 -1.58
C THR A 6 5.77 -15.15 -2.26
N LYS A 7 5.23 -14.65 -3.37
CA LYS A 7 5.83 -13.52 -4.07
C LYS A 7 5.57 -12.26 -3.23
N THR A 8 6.65 -11.61 -2.80
CA THR A 8 6.60 -10.32 -2.12
C THR A 8 6.73 -9.19 -3.13
N HIS A 9 6.05 -8.08 -2.85
CA HIS A 9 6.01 -6.87 -3.67
C HIS A 9 6.41 -5.67 -2.83
N LYS A 10 7.23 -4.80 -3.41
CA LYS A 10 7.60 -3.54 -2.79
C LYS A 10 6.57 -2.47 -3.15
N LEU A 11 5.97 -1.87 -2.13
CA LEU A 11 5.06 -0.76 -2.25
C LEU A 11 5.67 0.50 -1.65
N THR A 12 5.53 1.61 -2.37
CA THR A 12 5.79 2.94 -1.85
C THR A 12 4.47 3.69 -1.73
N CYS A 13 4.16 4.19 -0.55
CA CYS A 13 2.97 5.00 -0.29
C CYS A 13 3.36 6.45 -0.03
N ARG A 14 2.61 7.40 -0.59
CA ARG A 14 2.78 8.85 -0.36
C ARG A 14 1.42 9.55 -0.29
N TRP A 15 1.34 10.68 0.41
CA TRP A 15 0.13 11.49 0.43
C TRP A 15 -0.19 12.08 -0.94
N VAL A 16 -1.48 12.10 -1.30
CA VAL A 16 -1.94 12.95 -2.40
C VAL A 16 -1.99 14.40 -1.88
N PRO A 17 -1.29 15.36 -2.51
CA PRO A 17 -1.26 16.75 -2.05
C PRO A 17 -2.66 17.35 -1.90
N GLY A 18 -2.90 18.08 -0.82
CA GLY A 18 -4.19 18.72 -0.55
C GLY A 18 -5.28 17.77 -0.04
N THR A 19 -4.94 16.51 0.25
CA THR A 19 -5.86 15.54 0.86
C THR A 19 -5.31 14.99 2.16
N LEU A 20 -6.21 14.58 3.07
CA LEU A 20 -5.87 13.90 4.33
C LEU A 20 -6.34 12.43 4.34
N ASN A 21 -7.02 12.00 3.28
CA ASN A 21 -7.67 10.69 3.20
C ASN A 21 -7.33 9.93 1.91
N ARG A 22 -6.39 10.42 1.10
CA ARG A 22 -5.92 9.74 -0.10
C ARG A 22 -4.41 9.60 -0.14
N VAL A 23 -3.99 8.47 -0.66
CA VAL A 23 -2.59 8.08 -0.76
C VAL A 23 -2.34 7.51 -2.15
N VAL A 24 -1.22 7.89 -2.74
CA VAL A 24 -0.67 7.25 -3.92
C VAL A 24 0.10 6.03 -3.45
N VAL A 25 -0.26 4.87 -3.98
CA VAL A 25 0.51 3.64 -3.85
C VAL A 25 1.23 3.41 -5.17
N GLU A 26 2.53 3.18 -5.10
CA GLU A 26 3.41 2.92 -6.22
C GLU A 26 4.05 1.54 -6.04
N ASP A 27 3.95 0.71 -7.08
CA ASP A 27 4.49 -0.63 -7.15
C ASP A 27 5.24 -0.84 -8.48
N GLU A 28 5.69 -2.07 -8.73
CA GLU A 28 6.43 -2.43 -9.95
C GLU A 28 5.59 -2.25 -11.24
N SER A 29 4.26 -2.25 -11.12
CA SER A 29 3.31 -2.14 -12.24
C SER A 29 2.86 -0.70 -12.49
N GLY A 30 3.01 0.21 -11.52
CA GLY A 30 2.73 1.62 -11.69
C GLY A 30 2.30 2.31 -10.40
N SER A 31 1.61 3.44 -10.53
CA SER A 31 1.06 4.17 -9.38
C SER A 31 -0.45 4.33 -9.50
N TYR A 32 -1.14 4.23 -8.36
CA TYR A 32 -2.59 4.38 -8.26
C TYR A 32 -2.98 5.02 -6.94
N GLU A 33 -4.08 5.78 -6.94
CA GLU A 33 -4.64 6.38 -5.74
C GLU A 33 -5.57 5.41 -5.03
N VAL A 34 -5.43 5.30 -3.71
CA VAL A 34 -6.37 4.60 -2.84
C VAL A 34 -6.80 5.49 -1.69
N ALA A 35 -7.97 5.19 -1.13
CA ALA A 35 -8.41 5.82 0.11
C ALA A 35 -7.56 5.31 1.28
N LEU A 36 -7.24 6.19 2.22
CA LEU A 36 -6.42 5.86 3.40
C LEU A 36 -7.06 4.74 4.23
N ASP A 37 -8.39 4.74 4.40
CA ASP A 37 -9.11 3.71 5.14
C ASP A 37 -8.97 2.33 4.49
N ARG A 38 -8.97 2.29 3.14
CA ARG A 38 -8.75 1.06 2.38
C ARG A 38 -7.33 0.56 2.55
N LEU A 39 -6.35 1.46 2.51
CA LEU A 39 -4.95 1.13 2.77
C LEU A 39 -4.77 0.55 4.18
N GLU A 40 -5.33 1.20 5.20
CA GLU A 40 -5.25 0.75 6.60
C GLU A 40 -5.93 -0.61 6.82
N ARG A 41 -7.04 -0.89 6.12
CA ARG A 41 -7.74 -2.18 6.21
C ARG A 41 -6.92 -3.33 5.64
N GLN A 42 -6.15 -3.08 4.58
CA GLN A 42 -5.37 -4.13 3.90
C GLN A 42 -3.97 -4.30 4.49
N LEU A 43 -3.31 -3.19 4.84
CA LEU A 43 -1.91 -3.18 5.26
C LEU A 43 -1.72 -2.91 6.77
N GLY A 44 -2.81 -2.66 7.49
CA GLY A 44 -2.80 -2.27 8.89
C GLY A 44 -2.48 -0.79 9.10
N ARG A 45 -2.55 -0.33 10.36
CA ARG A 45 -2.37 1.09 10.71
C ARG A 45 -0.90 1.53 10.77
N THR A 46 0.04 0.61 10.66
CA THR A 46 1.47 0.94 10.65
C THR A 46 1.82 1.81 9.45
N VAL A 47 1.20 1.56 8.30
CA VAL A 47 1.44 2.33 7.07
C VAL A 47 0.99 3.79 7.21
N SER A 48 -0.18 4.01 7.81
CA SER A 48 -0.70 5.37 8.01
C SER A 48 0.13 6.10 9.05
N HIS A 49 0.60 5.41 10.09
CA HIS A 49 1.53 5.97 11.07
C HIS A 49 2.83 6.47 10.41
N ASP A 50 3.47 5.64 9.59
CA ASP A 50 4.68 6.04 8.86
C ASP A 50 4.41 7.20 7.88
N LEU A 51 3.27 7.17 7.18
CA LEU A 51 2.84 8.27 6.32
C LEU A 51 2.67 9.58 7.10
N TYR A 52 2.07 9.57 8.29
CA TYR A 52 1.91 10.76 9.12
C TYR A 52 3.25 11.29 9.64
N LEU A 53 4.19 10.40 9.98
CA LEU A 53 5.48 10.80 10.55
C LEU A 53 6.50 11.24 9.50
N LYS A 54 6.56 10.54 8.37
CA LYS A 54 7.63 10.67 7.37
C LYS A 54 7.13 11.24 6.04
N GLY A 55 5.81 11.34 5.85
CA GLY A 55 5.20 11.70 4.57
C GLY A 55 5.27 10.60 3.50
N ARG A 56 5.88 9.45 3.83
CA ARG A 56 6.09 8.29 2.96
C ARG A 56 6.13 7.02 3.80
N ALA A 57 5.62 5.93 3.25
CA ALA A 57 5.78 4.59 3.82
C ALA A 57 6.26 3.62 2.74
N ASP A 58 7.33 2.88 3.03
CA ASP A 58 7.88 1.85 2.14
C ASP A 58 7.62 0.49 2.78
N LEU A 59 6.98 -0.41 2.04
CA LEU A 59 6.46 -1.66 2.58
C LEU A 59 6.82 -2.80 1.64
N GLU A 60 7.02 -3.98 2.22
CA GLU A 60 7.08 -5.22 1.47
C GLU A 60 5.86 -6.06 1.86
N VAL A 61 4.99 -6.35 0.89
CA VAL A 61 3.70 -7.01 1.11
C VAL A 61 3.58 -8.26 0.25
N MET A 62 2.71 -9.18 0.63
CA MET A 62 2.40 -10.35 -0.19
C MET A 62 1.55 -9.95 -1.41
N ASP A 63 1.66 -10.71 -2.50
CA ASP A 63 0.88 -10.53 -3.75
C ASP A 63 -0.63 -10.34 -3.49
N ASP A 64 -1.22 -11.15 -2.59
CA ASP A 64 -2.63 -11.04 -2.21
C ASP A 64 -3.02 -9.66 -1.66
N ALA A 65 -2.13 -8.99 -0.93
CA ALA A 65 -2.42 -7.66 -0.38
C ALA A 65 -2.47 -6.59 -1.48
N VAL A 66 -1.62 -6.70 -2.50
CA VAL A 66 -1.59 -5.78 -3.67
C VAL A 66 -2.85 -5.95 -4.51
N ILE A 67 -3.27 -7.19 -4.77
CA ILE A 67 -4.49 -7.50 -5.53
C ILE A 67 -5.72 -6.88 -4.85
N ASN A 68 -5.78 -6.93 -3.52
CA ASN A 68 -6.89 -6.36 -2.76
C ASN A 68 -6.88 -4.82 -2.69
N LEU A 69 -5.76 -4.16 -2.97
CA LEU A 69 -5.70 -2.70 -3.10
C LEU A 69 -6.16 -2.21 -4.48
N THR A 70 -5.88 -3.00 -5.53
CA THR A 70 -6.15 -2.64 -6.93
C THR A 70 -7.54 -3.01 -7.43
N ARG A 71 -8.21 -4.01 -6.83
CA ARG A 71 -9.58 -4.40 -7.23
C ARG A 71 -10.61 -3.31 -6.94
N ARG A 72 -11.03 -2.54 -7.94
CA ARG A 72 -12.09 -1.53 -7.81
C ARG A 72 -13.42 -2.12 -7.39
#